data_AF-A0A956NV00-F1
#
_entry.id   AF-A0A956NV00-F1
#
_cell.length_a   1.000
_cell.length_b   1.000
_cell.length_c   1.000
_cell.angle_alpha   90.00
_cell.angle_beta   90.00
_cell.angle_gamma   90.00
#
_symmetry.space_group_name_H-M   'P 1'
#
loop_
_entity.id
_entity.type
_entity.pdbx_description
1 polymer ?
#
loop_
_entity_poly.entity_id
_entity_poly.type
_entity_poly.pdbx_seq_one_letter_code
_entity_poly.pdbx_strand_id
1 'polypeptide(L)'
;MTPSRRSRAGFSLVELLIVIIMMAGVMGVTYTLFQAQSRSFRNNNNRFDLVQNARGAIELSERVIRTMGAGVTGEQPVLVYGANTVLAFNADYVERDTTDMRWAAYFNPDVPLPEQTVWKVADASAIPNSSPTYTYPTTTFQLGNGADSPAETYILYLELDTETTRSDDYVLWQRVNNGTPELLARNILAASGGRPFFEYLLHRTLGTGDTLIVASGGLLPLVRRPLSGATNATDSANFVRPDSVRAVRMNYRVTNGRTGTDERSREVSTIIEVPNNGIPMPTVCGRAPLAPGAFSATEVGTGLGTVDLSWTRSTDQDAGEVDVRQYVIWRRPAAAVVWDAPLLFVRAERDTVNYVTQITGNTPGVSYTFGIAAQDCTPTFSTTTTASITLSP
;
A
#
# COMPACT_ATOMS: atom_id res chain seq x y z
N MET A 1 -87.26 47.51 -21.97
CA MET A 1 -86.25 46.45 -21.84
C MET A 1 -86.47 45.75 -20.51
N THR A 2 -87.16 44.62 -20.51
CA THR A 2 -87.37 43.75 -19.34
C THR A 2 -86.19 42.79 -19.22
N PRO A 3 -85.57 42.62 -18.03
CA PRO A 3 -84.50 41.66 -17.87
C PRO A 3 -85.09 40.25 -17.86
N SER A 4 -84.69 39.41 -18.82
CA SER A 4 -85.02 37.98 -18.79
C SER A 4 -84.35 37.36 -17.58
N ARG A 5 -85.13 36.99 -16.55
CA ARG A 5 -84.66 36.11 -15.48
C ARG A 5 -84.37 34.76 -16.11
N ARG A 6 -83.10 34.46 -16.38
CA ARG A 6 -82.65 33.10 -16.68
C ARG A 6 -83.04 32.22 -15.49
N SER A 7 -84.01 31.33 -15.70
CA SER A 7 -84.25 30.19 -14.84
C SER A 7 -82.94 29.42 -14.71
N ARG A 8 -82.30 29.50 -13.54
CA ARG A 8 -81.23 28.58 -13.17
C ARG A 8 -81.93 27.32 -12.68
N ALA A 9 -81.96 26.28 -13.49
CA ALA A 9 -82.37 24.96 -13.04
C ALA A 9 -81.44 24.55 -11.88
N GLY A 10 -82.02 24.28 -10.71
CA GLY A 10 -81.29 23.70 -9.58
C GLY A 10 -80.91 22.25 -9.87
N PHE A 11 -79.90 21.74 -9.18
CA PHE A 11 -79.46 20.35 -9.33
C PHE A 11 -80.53 19.36 -8.84
N SER A 12 -80.73 18.29 -9.60
CA SER A 12 -81.54 17.16 -9.15
C SER A 12 -80.80 16.35 -8.08
N LEU A 13 -81.56 15.68 -7.21
CA LEU A 13 -81.00 14.82 -6.16
C LEU A 13 -80.16 13.68 -6.76
N VAL A 14 -80.53 13.21 -7.96
CA VAL A 14 -79.78 12.20 -8.73
C VAL A 14 -78.44 12.76 -9.23
N GLU A 15 -78.39 13.99 -9.75
CA GLU A 15 -77.13 14.63 -10.13
C GLU A 15 -76.19 14.80 -8.93
N LEU A 16 -76.72 15.22 -7.78
CA LEU A 16 -75.93 15.35 -6.55
C LEU A 16 -75.35 14.00 -6.11
N LEU A 17 -76.12 12.91 -6.23
CA LEU A 17 -75.66 11.56 -5.92
C LEU A 17 -74.56 11.08 -6.89
N ILE A 18 -74.72 11.35 -8.19
CA ILE A 18 -73.70 11.05 -9.22
C ILE A 18 -72.40 11.82 -8.93
N VAL A 19 -72.49 13.12 -8.62
CA VAL A 19 -71.33 13.96 -8.31
C VAL A 19 -70.57 13.43 -7.10
N ILE A 20 -71.26 13.05 -6.02
CA ILE A 20 -70.63 12.51 -4.80
C ILE A 20 -69.92 11.18 -5.11
N ILE A 21 -70.53 10.28 -5.87
CA ILE A 21 -69.92 8.99 -6.24
C ILE A 21 -68.69 9.20 -7.13
N MET A 22 -68.77 10.09 -8.13
CA MET A 22 -67.63 10.41 -8.99
C MET A 22 -66.50 11.05 -8.18
N MET A 23 -66.81 11.98 -7.27
CA MET A 23 -65.82 12.63 -6.41
C MET A 23 -65.16 11.64 -5.44
N ALA A 24 -65.92 10.71 -4.86
CA ALA A 24 -65.40 9.64 -4.02
C ALA A 24 -64.48 8.69 -4.82
N GLY A 25 -64.85 8.34 -6.06
CA GLY A 25 -64.02 7.54 -6.95
C GLY A 25 -62.71 8.24 -7.32
N VAL A 26 -62.77 9.52 -7.70
CA VAL A 26 -61.59 10.32 -8.05
C VAL A 26 -60.68 10.53 -6.83
N MET A 27 -61.24 10.83 -5.66
CA MET A 27 -60.46 10.92 -4.41
C MET A 27 -59.82 9.58 -4.05
N GLY A 28 -60.54 8.47 -4.22
CA GLY A 28 -60.02 7.12 -3.99
C GLY A 28 -58.80 6.82 -4.87
N VAL A 29 -58.88 7.12 -6.17
CA VAL A 29 -57.75 6.95 -7.12
C VAL A 29 -56.60 7.89 -6.79
N THR A 30 -56.88 9.14 -6.44
CA THR A 30 -55.84 10.12 -6.08
C THR A 30 -55.11 9.71 -4.80
N TYR A 31 -55.85 9.19 -3.81
CA TYR A 31 -55.28 8.73 -2.55
C TYR A 31 -54.39 7.50 -2.72
N THR A 32 -54.81 6.51 -3.53
CA THR A 32 -53.98 5.32 -3.80
C THR A 32 -52.71 5.69 -4.57
N LEU A 33 -52.81 6.60 -5.54
CA LEU A 33 -51.65 7.14 -6.24
C LEU A 33 -50.70 7.88 -5.29
N PHE A 34 -51.23 8.75 -4.42
CA PHE A 34 -50.40 9.47 -3.44
C PHE A 34 -49.72 8.52 -2.46
N GLN A 35 -50.41 7.48 -1.98
CA GLN A 35 -49.79 6.44 -1.15
C GLN A 35 -48.69 5.69 -1.91
N ALA A 36 -48.92 5.32 -3.18
CA ALA A 36 -47.92 4.65 -4.00
C ALA A 36 -46.69 5.55 -4.22
N GLN A 37 -46.89 6.83 -4.50
CA GLN A 37 -45.82 7.82 -4.64
C GLN A 37 -45.06 8.02 -3.32
N SER A 38 -45.74 8.14 -2.19
CA SER A 38 -45.10 8.29 -0.87
C SER A 38 -44.29 7.05 -0.50
N ARG A 39 -44.81 5.84 -0.74
CA ARG A 39 -44.06 4.59 -0.54
C ARG A 39 -42.85 4.50 -1.46
N SER A 40 -43.01 4.86 -2.74
CA SER A 40 -41.91 4.90 -3.71
C SER A 40 -40.81 5.87 -3.29
N PHE A 41 -41.17 7.08 -2.87
CA PHE A 41 -40.23 8.08 -2.36
C PHE A 41 -39.47 7.59 -1.12
N ARG A 42 -40.17 7.02 -0.13
CA ARG A 42 -39.52 6.44 1.05
C ARG A 42 -38.57 5.30 0.70
N ASN A 43 -38.97 4.41 -0.22
CA ASN A 43 -38.11 3.32 -0.68
C ASN A 43 -36.88 3.85 -1.43
N ASN A 44 -37.03 4.92 -2.22
CA ASN A 44 -35.92 5.55 -2.93
C ASN A 44 -34.93 6.22 -1.96
N ASN A 45 -35.42 6.94 -0.94
CA ASN A 45 -34.54 7.53 0.09
C ASN A 45 -33.78 6.46 0.86
N ASN A 46 -34.47 5.42 1.35
CA ASN A 46 -33.80 4.31 2.06
C ASN A 46 -32.73 3.64 1.18
N ARG A 47 -32.98 3.50 -0.13
CA ARG A 47 -32.01 2.94 -1.07
C ARG A 47 -30.83 3.87 -1.31
N PHE A 48 -31.06 5.18 -1.32
CA PHE A 48 -30.01 6.19 -1.46
C PHE A 48 -29.06 6.16 -0.25
N ASP A 49 -29.61 6.17 0.96
CA ASP A 49 -28.83 6.11 2.20
C ASP A 49 -27.94 4.86 2.25
N LEU A 50 -28.51 3.69 1.91
CA LEU A 50 -27.77 2.43 1.82
C LEU A 50 -26.63 2.47 0.80
N VAL A 51 -26.88 3.06 -0.38
CA VAL A 51 -25.87 3.15 -1.43
C VAL A 51 -24.77 4.15 -1.07
N GLN A 52 -25.12 5.27 -0.44
CA GLN A 52 -24.15 6.27 -0.02
C GLN A 52 -23.21 5.71 1.05
N ASN A 53 -23.76 5.05 2.08
CA ASN A 53 -22.97 4.43 3.14
C ASN A 53 -22.05 3.31 2.58
N ALA A 54 -22.60 2.44 1.72
CA ALA A 54 -21.80 1.39 1.07
C ALA A 54 -20.68 1.96 0.21
N ARG A 55 -20.96 2.99 -0.61
CA ARG A 55 -19.94 3.61 -1.47
C ARG A 55 -18.84 4.28 -0.64
N GLY A 56 -19.20 5.05 0.39
CA GLY A 56 -18.23 5.69 1.26
C GLY A 56 -17.28 4.67 1.91
N ALA A 57 -17.84 3.60 2.48
CA ALA A 57 -17.04 2.54 3.10
C ALA A 57 -16.07 1.87 2.11
N ILE A 58 -16.55 1.53 0.90
CA ILE A 58 -15.72 0.90 -0.14
C ILE A 58 -14.65 1.87 -0.65
N GLU A 59 -15.02 3.08 -1.07
CA GLU A 59 -14.10 4.01 -1.72
C GLU A 59 -12.98 4.44 -0.77
N LEU A 60 -13.31 4.72 0.50
CA LEU A 60 -12.30 5.09 1.50
C LEU A 60 -11.37 3.93 1.82
N SER A 61 -11.91 2.72 1.99
CA SER A 61 -11.10 1.51 2.28
C SER A 61 -10.23 1.12 1.08
N GLU A 62 -10.80 1.09 -0.13
CA GLU A 62 -10.11 0.73 -1.37
C GLU A 62 -8.94 1.67 -1.66
N ARG A 63 -9.16 2.97 -1.48
CA ARG A 63 -8.14 3.99 -1.71
C ARG A 63 -6.87 3.74 -0.90
N VAL A 64 -7.00 3.30 0.36
CA VAL A 64 -5.85 3.03 1.23
C VAL A 64 -5.34 1.59 1.03
N ILE A 65 -6.22 0.59 0.91
CA ILE A 65 -5.79 -0.81 0.73
C ILE A 65 -4.96 -0.97 -0.55
N ARG A 66 -5.28 -0.26 -1.63
CA ARG A 66 -4.50 -0.32 -2.88
C ARG A 66 -3.05 0.18 -2.73
N THR A 67 -2.77 1.05 -1.76
CA THR A 67 -1.41 1.56 -1.51
C THR A 67 -0.60 0.64 -0.59
N MET A 68 -1.18 -0.45 -0.09
CA MET A 68 -0.48 -1.46 0.69
C MET A 68 0.85 -1.84 0.04
N GLY A 69 1.95 -1.61 0.77
CA GLY A 69 3.31 -1.90 0.31
C GLY A 69 4.00 -0.78 -0.46
N ALA A 70 3.34 0.34 -0.73
CA ALA A 70 3.97 1.52 -1.31
C ALA A 70 4.96 2.13 -0.32
N GLY A 71 6.16 2.51 -0.78
CA GLY A 71 7.19 3.18 0.04
C GLY A 71 7.72 2.38 1.23
N VAL A 72 7.36 1.09 1.37
CA VAL A 72 7.85 0.23 2.45
C VAL A 72 9.32 -0.13 2.21
N THR A 73 10.17 0.02 3.22
CA THR A 73 11.62 -0.16 3.08
C THR A 73 12.19 -1.25 4.00
N GLY A 74 13.33 -1.83 3.59
CA GLY A 74 14.14 -2.72 4.43
C GLY A 74 13.43 -4.04 4.77
N GLU A 75 13.24 -4.33 6.06
CA GLU A 75 12.50 -5.50 6.52
C GLU A 75 11.09 -5.17 7.02
N GLN A 76 10.61 -3.94 6.76
CA GLN A 76 9.29 -3.53 7.20
C GLN A 76 8.21 -4.40 6.54
N PRO A 77 7.33 -5.05 7.31
CA PRO A 77 6.31 -5.94 6.76
C PRO A 77 5.29 -5.14 5.93
N VAL A 78 4.97 -5.59 4.72
CA VAL A 78 3.89 -4.96 3.93
C VAL A 78 2.54 -5.23 4.56
N LEU A 79 2.12 -6.50 4.65
CA LEU A 79 0.97 -6.91 5.45
C LEU A 79 1.45 -7.21 6.88
N VAL A 80 0.97 -6.44 7.86
CA VAL A 80 1.36 -6.57 9.26
C VAL A 80 0.53 -7.65 9.96
N TYR A 81 -0.80 -7.51 9.88
CA TYR A 81 -1.75 -8.38 10.54
C TYR A 81 -3.03 -8.49 9.73
N GLY A 82 -3.48 -9.71 9.45
CA GLY A 82 -4.72 -9.95 8.74
C GLY A 82 -5.60 -11.00 9.44
N ALA A 83 -6.78 -10.60 9.89
CA ALA A 83 -7.79 -11.48 10.46
C ALA A 83 -9.19 -11.18 9.91
N ASN A 84 -10.22 -11.81 10.48
CA ASN A 84 -11.61 -11.64 10.05
C ASN A 84 -12.06 -10.16 10.12
N THR A 85 -11.86 -9.51 11.27
CA THR A 85 -12.38 -8.17 11.58
C THR A 85 -11.34 -7.07 11.51
N VAL A 86 -10.08 -7.39 11.20
CA VAL A 86 -8.99 -6.41 11.16
C VAL A 86 -8.01 -6.71 10.03
N LEU A 87 -7.59 -5.64 9.35
CA LEU A 87 -6.55 -5.60 8.36
C LEU A 87 -5.57 -4.47 8.73
N ALA A 88 -4.32 -4.83 8.99
CA ALA A 88 -3.23 -3.89 9.25
C ALA A 88 -2.10 -4.08 8.24
N PHE A 89 -1.62 -2.99 7.67
CA PHE A 89 -0.56 -2.98 6.66
C PHE A 89 0.22 -1.68 6.67
N ASN A 90 1.43 -1.70 6.11
CA ASN A 90 2.25 -0.51 5.93
C ASN A 90 2.12 0.03 4.51
N ALA A 91 2.08 1.35 4.41
CA ALA A 91 2.08 2.10 3.16
C ALA A 91 2.55 3.53 3.41
N ASP A 92 3.32 4.07 2.48
CA ASP A 92 3.59 5.51 2.34
C ASP A 92 2.43 6.14 1.56
N TYR A 93 1.36 6.49 2.27
CA TYR A 93 0.13 7.00 1.67
C TYR A 93 0.11 8.52 1.62
N VAL A 94 0.56 9.22 2.67
CA VAL A 94 0.44 10.67 2.75
C VAL A 94 1.68 11.39 3.23
N GLU A 95 2.00 12.50 2.55
CA GLU A 95 3.09 13.39 2.93
C GLU A 95 2.67 14.86 3.03
N ARG A 96 3.34 15.59 3.92
CA ARG A 96 3.21 17.05 4.11
C ARG A 96 4.39 17.85 3.60
N ASP A 97 5.55 17.23 3.38
CA ASP A 97 6.75 17.94 2.92
C ASP A 97 6.62 18.31 1.43
N THR A 98 6.99 19.54 1.11
CA THR A 98 6.96 20.08 -0.27
C THR A 98 8.36 20.26 -0.85
N THR A 99 9.39 20.06 -0.03
CA THR A 99 10.79 20.32 -0.37
C THR A 99 11.59 19.05 -0.64
N ASP A 100 11.23 17.94 0.02
CA ASP A 100 11.77 16.61 -0.21
C ASP A 100 10.60 15.62 -0.34
N MET A 101 9.83 15.75 -1.44
CA MET A 101 8.70 14.86 -1.73
C MET A 101 9.23 13.43 -1.86
N ARG A 102 8.87 12.60 -0.88
CA ARG A 102 9.01 11.16 -0.87
C ARG A 102 7.98 10.53 -1.82
N TRP A 103 8.01 9.21 -1.91
CA TRP A 103 7.20 8.43 -2.84
C TRP A 103 5.73 8.26 -2.38
N ALA A 104 5.22 9.16 -1.54
CA ALA A 104 3.89 9.11 -0.99
C ALA A 104 2.82 9.17 -2.10
N ALA A 105 1.74 8.42 -1.90
CA ALA A 105 0.63 8.40 -2.86
C ALA A 105 -0.13 9.73 -2.94
N TYR A 106 -0.18 10.49 -1.84
CA TYR A 106 -0.93 11.74 -1.71
C TYR A 106 -0.15 12.80 -0.94
N PHE A 107 -0.45 14.06 -1.24
CA PHE A 107 0.03 15.21 -0.49
C PHE A 107 -1.11 15.81 0.35
N ASN A 108 -0.90 15.99 1.65
CA ASN A 108 -1.84 16.69 2.52
C ASN A 108 -1.09 17.52 3.59
N PRO A 109 -1.19 18.86 3.55
CA PRO A 109 -0.46 19.73 4.45
C PRO A 109 -0.96 19.72 5.90
N ASP A 110 -2.13 19.15 6.17
CA ASP A 110 -2.81 19.21 7.47
C ASP A 110 -2.67 17.91 8.30
N VAL A 111 -2.01 16.87 7.76
CA VAL A 111 -1.84 15.59 8.47
C VAL A 111 -0.89 15.77 9.66
N PRO A 112 -1.20 15.18 10.83
CA PRO A 112 -0.27 15.14 11.96
C PRO A 112 1.07 14.49 11.60
N LEU A 113 2.19 15.05 12.08
CA LEU A 113 3.52 14.50 11.79
C LEU A 113 3.67 13.00 12.13
N PRO A 114 3.11 12.47 13.24
CA PRO A 114 3.21 11.05 13.57
C PRO A 114 2.46 10.11 12.62
N GLU A 115 1.65 10.63 11.70
CA GLU A 115 0.84 9.86 10.74
C GLU A 115 1.42 9.87 9.31
N GLN A 116 2.64 10.40 9.13
CA GLN A 116 3.34 10.49 7.83
C GLN A 116 4.68 9.74 7.81
N THR A 117 4.94 8.98 8.88
CA THR A 117 6.17 8.23 9.06
C THR A 117 5.84 6.92 9.75
N VAL A 118 6.83 6.03 9.77
CA VAL A 118 6.79 4.78 10.51
C VAL A 118 6.26 4.95 11.94
N TRP A 119 5.43 3.99 12.34
CA TRP A 119 5.10 3.81 13.74
C TRP A 119 6.38 3.48 14.53
N LYS A 120 6.67 4.23 15.58
CA LYS A 120 7.86 4.00 16.42
C LYS A 120 7.59 2.90 17.44
N VAL A 121 8.62 2.10 17.74
CA VAL A 121 8.53 1.05 18.77
C VAL A 121 8.23 1.61 20.16
N ALA A 122 8.63 2.86 20.44
CA ALA A 122 8.33 3.55 21.70
C ALA A 122 6.82 3.77 21.92
N ASP A 123 6.06 3.88 20.83
CA ASP A 123 4.61 4.10 20.83
C ASP A 123 3.84 2.82 20.47
N ALA A 124 4.52 1.66 20.50
CA ALA A 124 3.92 0.39 20.09
C ALA A 124 2.68 0.08 20.91
N SER A 125 1.61 -0.31 20.23
CA SER A 125 0.33 -0.63 20.85
C SER A 125 -0.21 -1.94 20.29
N ALA A 126 -1.19 -2.52 20.98
CA ALA A 126 -1.95 -3.63 20.43
C ALA A 126 -2.70 -3.17 19.16
N ILE A 127 -2.72 -4.05 18.15
CA ILE A 127 -3.61 -3.91 17.01
C ILE A 127 -5.04 -4.21 17.49
N PRO A 128 -6.02 -3.31 17.23
CA PRO A 128 -7.42 -3.53 17.57
C PRO A 128 -7.94 -4.87 17.06
N ASN A 129 -8.74 -5.54 17.90
CA ASN A 129 -9.39 -6.82 17.57
C ASN A 129 -8.43 -7.95 17.14
N SER A 130 -7.13 -7.82 17.46
CA SER A 130 -6.16 -8.91 17.26
C SER A 130 -6.37 -10.03 18.29
N SER A 131 -6.43 -11.27 17.79
CA SER A 131 -6.51 -12.48 18.60
C SER A 131 -5.63 -13.58 17.99
N PRO A 132 -4.55 -14.02 18.65
CA PRO A 132 -4.04 -13.52 19.93
C PRO A 132 -3.62 -12.04 19.84
N THR A 133 -3.62 -11.34 20.98
CA THR A 133 -3.21 -9.93 21.06
C THR A 133 -1.84 -9.75 20.42
N TYR A 134 -1.75 -8.86 19.45
CA TYR A 134 -0.53 -8.58 18.71
C TYR A 134 -0.14 -7.10 18.86
N THR A 135 0.99 -6.87 19.53
CA THR A 135 1.59 -5.54 19.67
C THR A 135 2.50 -5.25 18.50
N TYR A 136 2.31 -4.08 17.89
CA TYR A 136 3.09 -3.62 16.75
C TYR A 136 3.44 -2.13 16.94
N PRO A 137 4.63 -1.67 16.49
CA PRO A 137 5.70 -2.45 15.88
C PRO A 137 6.66 -3.07 16.89
N THR A 138 7.45 -4.05 16.45
CA THR A 138 8.50 -4.70 17.26
C THR A 138 9.84 -3.98 17.19
N THR A 139 10.03 -3.10 16.21
CA THR A 139 11.21 -2.26 16.00
C THR A 139 10.79 -1.00 15.26
N THR A 140 11.55 0.08 15.39
CA THR A 140 11.39 1.24 14.50
C THR A 140 12.07 0.90 13.18
N PHE A 141 11.32 0.90 12.08
CA PHE A 141 11.87 0.65 10.75
C PHE A 141 12.49 1.92 10.18
N GLN A 142 13.69 1.79 9.63
CA GLN A 142 14.49 2.90 9.13
C GLN A 142 15.00 2.61 7.73
N LEU A 143 15.27 3.69 6.99
CA LEU A 143 16.00 3.67 5.73
C LEU A 143 17.47 3.32 5.98
N GLY A 144 18.21 2.95 4.93
CA GLY A 144 19.65 2.62 5.04
C GLY A 144 20.48 3.75 5.67
N ASN A 145 20.12 5.01 5.40
CA ASN A 145 20.76 6.19 5.98
C ASN A 145 20.40 6.46 7.46
N GLY A 146 19.61 5.61 8.10
CA GLY A 146 19.19 5.74 9.50
C GLY A 146 18.01 6.69 9.75
N ALA A 147 17.44 7.29 8.71
CA ALA A 147 16.19 8.06 8.83
C ALA A 147 14.99 7.11 9.02
N ASP A 148 13.93 7.62 9.66
CA ASP A 148 12.69 6.86 9.84
C ASP A 148 12.09 6.46 8.48
N SER A 149 11.56 5.23 8.37
CA SER A 149 10.84 4.81 7.17
C SER A 149 9.65 5.74 6.91
N PRO A 150 9.37 6.11 5.65
CA PRO A 150 8.22 6.93 5.33
C PRO A 150 6.90 6.18 5.52
N ALA A 151 6.90 4.85 5.46
CA ALA A 151 5.66 4.07 5.47
C ALA A 151 5.01 3.99 6.87
N GLU A 152 3.87 4.65 7.00
CA GLU A 152 2.93 4.52 8.11
C GLU A 152 2.13 3.21 8.09
N THR A 153 1.55 2.85 9.23
CA THR A 153 0.71 1.66 9.42
C THR A 153 -0.76 2.02 9.38
N TYR A 154 -1.46 1.59 8.34
CA TYR A 154 -2.92 1.66 8.27
C TYR A 154 -3.56 0.44 8.89
N ILE A 155 -4.58 0.67 9.72
CA ILE A 155 -5.35 -0.36 10.40
C ILE A 155 -6.83 -0.11 10.12
N LEU A 156 -7.44 -1.00 9.37
CA LEU A 156 -8.88 -1.04 9.15
C LEU A 156 -9.46 -2.13 10.04
N TYR A 157 -10.41 -1.79 10.90
CA TYR A 157 -11.00 -2.76 11.81
C TYR A 157 -12.49 -2.54 12.04
N LEU A 158 -13.20 -3.63 12.27
CA LEU A 158 -14.61 -3.63 12.62
C LEU A 158 -14.80 -4.00 14.08
N GLU A 159 -15.57 -3.18 14.78
CA GLU A 159 -16.02 -3.44 16.15
C GLU A 159 -17.53 -3.33 16.27
N LEU A 160 -18.12 -3.89 17.32
CA LEU A 160 -19.55 -3.79 17.56
C LEU A 160 -19.94 -2.34 17.87
N ASP A 161 -20.98 -1.85 17.20
CA ASP A 161 -21.52 -0.51 17.42
C ASP A 161 -22.33 -0.46 18.73
N THR A 162 -21.78 0.22 19.73
CA THR A 162 -22.44 0.39 21.03
C THR A 162 -23.36 1.62 21.08
N GLU A 163 -23.36 2.47 20.05
CA GLU A 163 -24.24 3.63 19.97
C GLU A 163 -25.61 3.29 19.39
N THR A 164 -25.75 2.10 18.79
CA THR A 164 -27.04 1.60 18.30
C THR A 164 -27.68 0.64 19.30
N THR A 165 -29.00 0.48 19.20
CA THR A 165 -29.73 -0.52 19.99
C THR A 165 -29.53 -1.95 19.47
N ARG A 166 -28.80 -2.14 18.37
CA ARG A 166 -28.54 -3.44 17.76
C ARG A 166 -27.26 -4.03 18.33
N SER A 167 -27.30 -5.32 18.68
CA SER A 167 -26.13 -6.06 19.19
C SER A 167 -25.28 -6.73 18.11
N ASP A 168 -25.72 -6.67 16.86
CA ASP A 168 -25.09 -7.32 15.69
C ASP A 168 -24.61 -6.31 14.64
N ASP A 169 -24.62 -5.03 15.01
CA ASP A 169 -24.18 -3.93 14.16
C ASP A 169 -22.71 -3.61 14.43
N TYR A 170 -22.00 -3.20 13.39
CA TYR A 170 -20.58 -2.95 13.40
C TYR A 170 -20.27 -1.57 12.86
N VAL A 171 -19.17 -1.03 13.37
CA VAL A 171 -18.54 0.19 12.90
C VAL A 171 -17.23 -0.16 12.24
N LEU A 172 -16.97 0.40 11.05
CA LEU A 172 -15.67 0.33 10.39
C LEU A 172 -14.86 1.57 10.76
N TRP A 173 -13.72 1.32 11.37
CA TRP A 173 -12.74 2.33 11.76
C TRP A 173 -11.48 2.23 10.91
N GLN A 174 -10.84 3.38 10.72
CA GLN A 174 -9.47 3.50 10.22
C GLN A 174 -8.60 4.10 11.31
N ARG A 175 -7.44 3.52 11.56
CA ARG A 175 -6.41 4.11 12.43
C ARG A 175 -5.08 4.11 11.70
N VAL A 176 -4.36 5.22 11.79
CA VAL A 176 -2.98 5.34 11.31
C VAL A 176 -2.05 5.27 12.51
N ASN A 177 -1.08 4.35 12.51
CA ASN A 177 -0.15 4.13 13.63
C ASN A 177 -0.89 3.98 14.99
N ASN A 178 -0.48 4.76 15.99
CA ASN A 178 -1.17 4.93 17.28
C ASN A 178 -2.00 6.23 17.34
N GLY A 179 -2.40 6.75 16.18
CA GLY A 179 -3.25 7.93 16.06
C GLY A 179 -4.68 7.70 16.53
N THR A 180 -5.50 8.74 16.45
CA THR A 180 -6.92 8.64 16.83
C THR A 180 -7.69 7.90 15.74
N PRO A 181 -8.49 6.87 16.07
CA PRO A 181 -9.32 6.21 15.07
C PRO A 181 -10.35 7.14 14.43
N GLU A 182 -10.47 7.06 13.11
CA GLU A 182 -11.44 7.78 12.28
C GLU A 182 -12.57 6.87 11.83
N LEU A 183 -13.81 7.38 11.94
CA LEU A 183 -15.01 6.67 11.55
C LEU A 183 -15.14 6.62 10.03
N LEU A 184 -15.11 5.43 9.43
CA LEU A 184 -15.37 5.28 7.99
C LEU A 184 -16.85 5.03 7.69
N ALA A 185 -17.47 4.12 8.43
CA ALA A 185 -18.87 3.73 8.21
C ALA A 185 -19.50 3.08 9.44
N ARG A 186 -20.83 3.20 9.56
CA ARG A 186 -21.67 2.53 10.57
C ARG A 186 -22.77 1.73 9.90
N ASN A 187 -23.63 1.07 10.68
CA ASN A 187 -24.75 0.29 10.15
C ASN A 187 -24.24 -0.86 9.25
N ILE A 188 -23.19 -1.55 9.70
CA ILE A 188 -22.56 -2.67 9.00
C ILE A 188 -22.92 -3.96 9.73
N LEU A 189 -23.52 -4.91 9.02
CA LEU A 189 -23.80 -6.24 9.51
C LEU A 189 -22.83 -7.24 8.89
N ALA A 190 -22.59 -8.34 9.60
CA ALA A 190 -21.85 -9.48 9.06
C ALA A 190 -22.47 -9.98 7.75
N ALA A 191 -21.62 -10.41 6.81
CA ALA A 191 -22.03 -10.97 5.53
C ALA A 191 -22.91 -12.22 5.69
N SER A 192 -23.72 -12.52 4.68
CA SER A 192 -24.55 -13.72 4.71
C SER A 192 -23.68 -14.99 4.56
N GLY A 193 -24.18 -16.12 5.07
CA GLY A 193 -23.49 -17.42 4.92
C GLY A 193 -22.18 -17.56 5.70
N GLY A 194 -21.93 -16.72 6.70
CA GLY A 194 -20.77 -16.83 7.60
C GLY A 194 -19.43 -16.42 6.96
N ARG A 195 -19.46 -15.65 5.88
CA ARG A 195 -18.24 -15.10 5.27
C ARG A 195 -17.58 -14.08 6.22
N PRO A 196 -16.25 -14.08 6.34
CA PRO A 196 -15.56 -13.10 7.16
C PRO A 196 -15.58 -11.71 6.51
N PHE A 197 -15.44 -10.66 7.32
CA PHE A 197 -15.41 -9.28 6.84
C PHE A 197 -14.24 -9.03 5.90
N PHE A 198 -13.06 -9.52 6.27
CA PHE A 198 -11.88 -9.57 5.40
C PHE A 198 -11.53 -11.01 5.03
N GLU A 199 -11.52 -11.28 3.72
CA GLU A 199 -10.97 -12.49 3.12
C GLU A 199 -9.66 -12.16 2.40
N TYR A 200 -8.65 -13.02 2.54
CA TYR A 200 -7.33 -12.82 1.94
C TYR A 200 -7.16 -13.75 0.76
N LEU A 201 -6.90 -13.21 -0.42
CA LEU A 201 -6.68 -13.97 -1.65
C LEU A 201 -5.18 -14.14 -1.86
N LEU A 202 -4.70 -15.35 -1.64
CA LEU A 202 -3.30 -15.75 -1.77
C LEU A 202 -2.98 -16.18 -3.20
N HIS A 203 -1.79 -15.84 -3.66
CA HIS A 203 -1.23 -16.36 -4.90
C HIS A 203 -0.96 -17.87 -4.78
N ARG A 204 -1.37 -18.63 -5.80
CA ARG A 204 -1.05 -20.04 -5.95
C ARG A 204 -0.58 -20.31 -7.36
N THR A 205 0.68 -20.72 -7.49
CA THR A 205 1.23 -21.24 -8.74
C THR A 205 0.74 -22.67 -8.95
N LEU A 206 0.03 -22.92 -10.05
CA LEU A 206 -0.31 -24.27 -10.52
C LEU A 206 0.46 -24.56 -11.81
N GLY A 207 0.65 -25.85 -12.14
CA GLY A 207 1.23 -26.26 -13.42
C GLY A 207 0.41 -25.82 -14.65
N THR A 208 -0.82 -25.33 -14.45
CA THR A 208 -1.75 -24.82 -15.47
C THR A 208 -1.85 -23.29 -15.50
N GLY A 209 -1.04 -22.57 -14.71
CA GLY A 209 -1.08 -21.12 -14.56
C GLY A 209 -1.42 -20.65 -13.15
N ASP A 210 -1.19 -19.37 -12.89
CA ASP A 210 -1.39 -18.77 -11.57
C ASP A 210 -2.86 -18.54 -11.26
N THR A 211 -3.26 -18.84 -10.02
CA THR A 211 -4.64 -18.62 -9.53
C THR A 211 -4.62 -18.00 -8.15
N LEU A 212 -5.76 -17.42 -7.74
CA LEU A 212 -5.96 -16.92 -6.39
C LEU A 212 -6.77 -17.91 -5.55
N ILE A 213 -6.31 -18.19 -4.34
CA ILE A 213 -7.04 -19.01 -3.36
C ILE A 213 -7.40 -18.19 -2.13
N VAL A 214 -8.57 -18.44 -1.56
CA VAL A 214 -8.95 -17.80 -0.29
C VAL A 214 -8.18 -18.47 0.84
N ALA A 215 -7.55 -17.67 1.71
CA ALA A 215 -6.94 -18.17 2.95
C ALA A 215 -8.03 -18.78 3.82
N SER A 216 -7.87 -20.05 4.20
CA SER A 216 -8.82 -20.72 5.09
C SER A 216 -8.79 -20.11 6.49
N GLY A 217 -9.90 -20.20 7.23
CA GLY A 217 -9.98 -19.63 8.58
C GLY A 217 -8.91 -20.16 9.55
N GLY A 218 -8.45 -21.40 9.37
CA GLY A 218 -7.36 -21.98 10.16
C GLY A 218 -5.97 -21.39 9.88
N LEU A 219 -5.83 -20.57 8.83
CA LEU A 219 -4.60 -19.82 8.53
C LEU A 219 -4.62 -18.41 9.12
N LEU A 220 -5.76 -17.95 9.66
CA LEU A 220 -5.88 -16.63 10.28
C LEU A 220 -5.53 -16.71 11.77
N PRO A 221 -4.84 -15.71 12.34
CA PRO A 221 -4.39 -14.49 11.67
C PRO A 221 -3.14 -14.67 10.81
N LEU A 222 -3.07 -13.95 9.70
CA LEU A 222 -1.85 -13.75 8.93
C LEU A 222 -0.98 -12.72 9.66
N VAL A 223 0.22 -13.10 10.07
CA VAL A 223 1.15 -12.21 10.79
C VAL A 223 2.52 -12.30 10.15
N ARG A 224 3.02 -11.18 9.64
CA ARG A 224 4.38 -11.13 9.07
C ARG A 224 5.39 -10.96 10.18
N ARG A 225 6.37 -11.85 10.23
CA ARG A 225 7.48 -11.79 11.20
C ARG A 225 8.82 -11.97 10.48
N PRO A 226 9.89 -11.28 10.92
CA PRO A 226 11.23 -11.54 10.42
C PRO A 226 11.63 -13.01 10.63
N LEU A 227 12.36 -13.58 9.68
CA LEU A 227 12.94 -14.90 9.84
C LEU A 227 14.26 -14.79 10.61
N SER A 228 14.46 -15.66 11.58
CA SER A 228 15.75 -15.81 12.27
C SER A 228 16.33 -17.20 12.03
N GLY A 229 17.64 -17.38 12.24
CA GLY A 229 18.30 -18.68 12.08
C GLY A 229 17.74 -19.82 12.95
N ALA A 230 16.95 -19.49 13.98
CA ALA A 230 16.27 -20.47 14.84
C ALA A 230 14.84 -20.83 14.37
N THR A 231 14.36 -20.26 13.27
CA THR A 231 12.99 -20.47 12.78
C THR A 231 12.90 -21.80 12.04
N ASN A 232 12.00 -22.70 12.47
CA ASN A 232 11.77 -23.97 11.76
C ASN A 232 11.03 -23.74 10.42
N ALA A 233 11.01 -24.75 9.56
CA ALA A 233 10.44 -24.65 8.21
C ALA A 233 8.92 -24.38 8.18
N THR A 234 8.18 -24.84 9.18
CA THR A 234 6.72 -24.62 9.28
C THR A 234 6.43 -23.17 9.68
N ASP A 235 7.16 -22.67 10.67
CA ASP A 235 7.03 -21.30 11.16
C ASP A 235 7.51 -20.31 10.11
N SER A 236 8.58 -20.62 9.39
CA SER A 236 9.07 -19.74 8.32
C SER A 236 8.04 -19.58 7.20
N ALA A 237 7.40 -20.68 6.78
CA ALA A 237 6.32 -20.64 5.80
C ALA A 237 5.12 -19.81 6.28
N ASN A 238 4.77 -19.89 7.57
CA ASN A 238 3.67 -19.11 8.12
C ASN A 238 4.02 -17.62 8.28
N PHE A 239 5.27 -17.31 8.63
CA PHE A 239 5.73 -15.93 8.79
C PHE A 239 5.84 -15.19 7.47
N VAL A 240 6.21 -15.84 6.36
CA VAL A 240 6.29 -15.19 5.03
C VAL A 240 5.00 -15.28 4.22
N ARG A 241 4.03 -16.12 4.63
CA ARG A 241 2.73 -16.28 3.95
C ARG A 241 1.99 -14.96 3.68
N PRO A 242 1.99 -13.96 4.58
CA PRO A 242 1.43 -12.63 4.30
C PRO A 242 1.88 -12.02 2.97
N ASP A 243 3.13 -12.27 2.56
CA ASP A 243 3.72 -11.75 1.32
C ASP A 243 3.09 -12.41 0.08
N SER A 244 2.32 -13.49 0.22
CA SER A 244 1.60 -14.14 -0.88
C SER A 244 0.20 -13.57 -1.13
N VAL A 245 -0.32 -12.68 -0.27
CA VAL A 245 -1.62 -12.02 -0.50
C VAL A 245 -1.53 -11.12 -1.74
N ARG A 246 -2.49 -11.23 -2.66
CA ARG A 246 -2.58 -10.42 -3.89
C ARG A 246 -3.86 -9.58 -3.98
N ALA A 247 -4.88 -9.94 -3.21
CA ALA A 247 -6.05 -9.12 -3.02
C ALA A 247 -6.68 -9.36 -1.65
N VAL A 248 -7.37 -8.35 -1.14
CA VAL A 248 -8.26 -8.47 0.01
C VAL A 248 -9.69 -8.33 -0.49
N ARG A 249 -10.56 -9.25 -0.11
CA ARG A 249 -12.00 -9.12 -0.35
C ARG A 249 -12.70 -8.67 0.92
N MET A 250 -13.43 -7.58 0.82
CA MET A 250 -14.31 -7.11 1.89
C MET A 250 -15.72 -7.66 1.67
N ASN A 251 -16.32 -8.28 2.69
CA ASN A 251 -17.68 -8.80 2.66
C ASN A 251 -18.48 -8.27 3.85
N TYR A 252 -19.59 -7.60 3.58
CA TYR A 252 -20.49 -7.14 4.64
C TYR A 252 -21.87 -6.83 4.09
N ARG A 253 -22.82 -6.54 4.98
CA ARG A 253 -24.11 -5.97 4.60
C ARG A 253 -24.21 -4.57 5.18
N VAL A 254 -24.67 -3.61 4.40
CA VAL A 254 -25.06 -2.30 4.93
C VAL A 254 -26.55 -2.31 5.27
N THR A 255 -26.94 -1.63 6.35
CA THR A 255 -28.34 -1.46 6.76
C THR A 255 -28.74 0.02 6.85
N ASN A 256 -30.05 0.29 6.82
CA ASN A 256 -30.64 1.62 6.94
C ASN A 256 -30.79 2.07 8.41
N GLY A 257 -30.06 1.43 9.34
CA GLY A 257 -30.11 1.67 10.78
C GLY A 257 -31.43 1.30 11.46
N ARG A 258 -32.34 0.61 10.75
CA ARG A 258 -33.63 0.15 11.30
C ARG A 258 -33.62 -1.35 11.55
N THR A 259 -34.55 -1.81 12.37
CA THR A 259 -34.75 -3.22 12.72
C THR A 259 -36.15 -3.69 12.33
N GLY A 260 -36.35 -5.01 12.27
CA GLY A 260 -37.67 -5.60 12.02
C GLY A 260 -38.18 -5.39 10.59
N THR A 261 -39.47 -5.08 10.44
CA THR A 261 -40.14 -4.95 9.13
C THR A 261 -39.63 -3.77 8.29
N ASP A 262 -39.02 -2.78 8.93
CA ASP A 262 -38.46 -1.59 8.28
C ASP A 262 -36.97 -1.71 7.97
N GLU A 263 -36.34 -2.82 8.37
CA GLU A 263 -34.95 -3.12 8.05
C GLU A 263 -34.80 -3.29 6.54
N ARG A 264 -33.84 -2.57 5.98
CA ARG A 264 -33.41 -2.73 4.59
C ARG A 264 -31.92 -2.94 4.64
N SER A 265 -31.46 -4.05 4.09
CA SER A 265 -30.05 -4.36 4.00
C SER A 265 -29.63 -4.66 2.58
N ARG A 266 -28.35 -4.44 2.29
CA ARG A 266 -27.74 -4.76 1.00
C ARG A 266 -26.39 -5.40 1.24
N GLU A 267 -26.19 -6.57 0.64
CA GLU A 267 -24.90 -7.24 0.65
C GLU A 267 -23.92 -6.55 -0.29
N VAL A 268 -22.69 -6.44 0.20
CA VAL A 268 -21.55 -5.80 -0.42
C VAL A 268 -20.42 -6.79 -0.37
N SER A 269 -19.84 -7.08 -1.55
CA SER A 269 -18.63 -7.87 -1.69
C SER A 269 -17.77 -7.21 -2.74
N THR A 270 -16.57 -6.78 -2.35
CA THR A 270 -15.62 -6.12 -3.27
C THR A 270 -14.23 -6.71 -3.10
N ILE A 271 -13.51 -6.86 -4.20
CA ILE A 271 -12.13 -7.34 -4.23
C ILE A 271 -11.24 -6.15 -4.50
N ILE A 272 -10.29 -5.92 -3.60
CA ILE A 272 -9.31 -4.85 -3.70
C ILE A 272 -7.95 -5.49 -3.90
N GLU A 273 -7.33 -5.21 -5.05
CA GLU A 273 -6.01 -5.70 -5.38
C GLU A 273 -4.93 -4.96 -4.59
N VAL A 274 -3.88 -5.68 -4.21
CA VAL A 274 -2.75 -5.15 -3.44
C VAL A 274 -1.47 -5.33 -4.25
N PRO A 275 -1.26 -4.48 -5.27
CA PRO A 275 -0.24 -4.74 -6.30
C PRO A 275 1.18 -4.77 -5.75
N ASN A 276 1.47 -4.00 -4.69
CA ASN A 276 2.83 -3.93 -4.13
C ASN A 276 3.12 -5.03 -3.09
N ASN A 277 2.12 -5.78 -2.63
CA ASN A 277 2.33 -6.83 -1.64
C ASN A 277 2.97 -8.07 -2.28
N GLY A 278 4.10 -8.49 -1.73
CA GLY A 278 4.84 -9.66 -2.24
C GLY A 278 5.67 -9.41 -3.49
N ILE A 279 5.80 -8.15 -3.94
CA ILE A 279 6.87 -7.79 -4.86
C ILE A 279 8.18 -7.88 -4.05
N PRO A 280 9.19 -8.64 -4.50
CA PRO A 280 10.51 -8.62 -3.88
C PRO A 280 10.95 -7.15 -3.82
N MET A 281 11.17 -6.65 -2.61
CA MET A 281 11.37 -5.22 -2.40
C MET A 281 12.44 -4.72 -3.36
N PRO A 282 12.13 -3.75 -4.24
CA PRO A 282 13.18 -3.06 -4.95
C PRO A 282 14.09 -2.46 -3.88
N THR A 283 15.38 -2.76 -3.96
CA THR A 283 16.36 -2.07 -3.13
C THR A 283 16.20 -0.60 -3.43
N VAL A 284 15.68 0.16 -2.46
CA VAL A 284 15.57 1.61 -2.56
C VAL A 284 16.99 2.11 -2.61
N CYS A 285 17.43 2.50 -3.79
CA CYS A 285 18.73 3.12 -3.99
C CYS A 285 18.62 4.54 -3.46
N GLY A 286 19.57 4.92 -2.63
CA GLY A 286 19.57 6.24 -2.03
C GLY A 286 20.17 7.27 -2.98
N ARG A 287 21.08 8.07 -2.45
CA ARG A 287 21.82 9.10 -3.16
C ARG A 287 22.90 8.43 -4.02
N ALA A 288 23.53 9.22 -4.89
CA ALA A 288 24.70 8.74 -5.62
C ALA A 288 25.75 8.20 -4.62
N PRO A 289 26.31 7.00 -4.86
CA PRO A 289 27.17 6.36 -3.88
C PRO A 289 28.46 7.15 -3.67
N LEU A 290 29.09 6.95 -2.53
CA LEU A 290 30.41 7.50 -2.25
C LEU A 290 31.50 6.81 -3.07
N ALA A 291 32.57 7.54 -3.36
CA ALA A 291 33.69 7.04 -4.14
C ALA A 291 34.42 5.90 -3.40
N PRO A 292 34.90 4.85 -4.11
CA PRO A 292 35.80 3.87 -3.51
C PRO A 292 37.09 4.53 -3.02
N GLY A 293 37.62 4.03 -1.91
CA GLY A 293 38.84 4.55 -1.31
C GLY A 293 40.11 3.87 -1.84
N ALA A 294 41.27 4.46 -1.50
CA ALA A 294 42.60 3.87 -1.68
C ALA A 294 42.88 3.24 -3.07
N PHE A 295 42.37 3.84 -4.15
CA PHE A 295 42.57 3.32 -5.49
C PHE A 295 44.01 3.53 -5.98
N SER A 296 44.67 2.45 -6.39
CA SER A 296 46.05 2.47 -6.90
C SER A 296 46.24 1.52 -8.09
N ALA A 297 47.25 1.82 -8.90
CA ALA A 297 47.67 1.04 -10.05
C ALA A 297 49.16 0.68 -9.90
N THR A 298 49.50 -0.59 -10.04
CA THR A 298 50.88 -1.08 -9.89
C THR A 298 51.25 -1.98 -11.07
N GLU A 299 52.42 -1.78 -11.68
CA GLU A 299 52.88 -2.62 -12.79
C GLU A 299 53.27 -4.01 -12.27
N VAL A 300 52.78 -5.05 -12.94
CA VAL A 300 53.09 -6.44 -12.63
C VAL A 300 54.12 -6.94 -13.63
N GLY A 301 55.39 -6.91 -13.21
CA GLY A 301 56.52 -7.33 -14.03
C GLY A 301 56.83 -6.38 -15.19
N THR A 302 58.12 -6.13 -15.39
CA THR A 302 58.62 -5.18 -16.39
C THR A 302 58.30 -5.66 -17.82
N GLY A 303 57.71 -4.79 -18.63
CA GLY A 303 57.49 -5.02 -20.07
C GLY A 303 56.31 -5.97 -20.39
N LEU A 304 55.54 -6.39 -19.38
CA LEU A 304 54.40 -7.30 -19.56
C LEU A 304 53.09 -6.57 -19.91
N GLY A 305 53.05 -5.24 -19.82
CA GLY A 305 51.83 -4.48 -20.10
C GLY A 305 50.68 -4.80 -19.14
N THR A 306 51.01 -5.29 -17.95
CA THR A 306 50.06 -5.81 -16.96
C THR A 306 50.06 -4.92 -15.73
N VAL A 307 48.88 -4.57 -15.24
CA VAL A 307 48.70 -3.65 -14.11
C VAL A 307 47.73 -4.25 -13.10
N ASP A 308 48.14 -4.32 -11.84
CA ASP A 308 47.25 -4.59 -10.72
C ASP A 308 46.58 -3.30 -10.27
N LEU A 309 45.25 -3.30 -10.31
CA LEU A 309 44.41 -2.25 -9.76
C LEU A 309 43.88 -2.72 -8.41
N SER A 310 44.09 -1.91 -7.38
CA SER A 310 43.60 -2.21 -6.02
C SER A 310 42.83 -1.03 -5.45
N TRP A 311 41.75 -1.29 -4.71
CA TRP A 311 40.97 -0.28 -4.01
C TRP A 311 40.34 -0.84 -2.75
N THR A 312 39.98 0.05 -1.83
CA THR A 312 39.10 -0.26 -0.71
C THR A 312 37.65 0.00 -1.12
N ARG A 313 36.72 -0.78 -0.56
CA ARG A 313 35.28 -0.60 -0.79
C ARG A 313 34.82 0.84 -0.60
N SER A 314 33.77 1.23 -1.31
CA SER A 314 33.00 2.41 -0.96
C SER A 314 32.41 2.26 0.44
N THR A 315 32.27 3.36 1.17
CA THR A 315 31.58 3.40 2.46
C THR A 315 30.15 2.86 2.32
N ASP A 316 29.48 3.13 1.21
CA ASP A 316 28.09 2.74 0.95
C ASP A 316 27.91 1.27 0.53
N GLN A 317 28.99 0.47 0.51
CA GLN A 317 28.88 -0.96 0.20
C GLN A 317 28.31 -1.77 1.37
N ASP A 318 28.85 -1.56 2.57
CA ASP A 318 28.51 -2.34 3.77
C ASP A 318 28.19 -1.44 4.98
N ALA A 319 28.21 -0.13 4.80
CA ALA A 319 27.75 0.89 5.73
C ALA A 319 26.98 1.95 4.92
N GLY A 320 26.49 3.02 5.55
CA GLY A 320 25.72 4.04 4.83
C GLY A 320 24.45 3.46 4.19
N GLU A 321 24.25 3.66 2.90
CA GLU A 321 23.02 3.26 2.18
C GLU A 321 23.00 1.78 1.73
N VAL A 322 24.15 1.07 1.80
CA VAL A 322 24.28 -0.38 1.53
C VAL A 322 23.69 -0.80 0.18
N ASP A 323 23.87 0.03 -0.84
CA ASP A 323 23.22 -0.10 -2.15
C ASP A 323 24.20 -0.21 -3.32
N VAL A 324 25.52 -0.16 -3.05
CA VAL A 324 26.56 -0.40 -4.07
C VAL A 324 26.47 -1.83 -4.60
N ARG A 325 26.30 -1.97 -5.92
CA ARG A 325 26.19 -3.24 -6.63
C ARG A 325 27.48 -3.68 -7.29
N GLN A 326 28.22 -2.72 -7.82
CA GLN A 326 29.45 -2.99 -8.57
C GLN A 326 30.37 -1.78 -8.62
N TYR A 327 31.62 -2.04 -8.95
CA TYR A 327 32.62 -1.04 -9.30
C TYR A 327 32.84 -1.07 -10.80
N VAL A 328 32.83 0.10 -11.43
CA VAL A 328 33.08 0.25 -12.86
C VAL A 328 34.45 0.86 -13.05
N ILE A 329 35.27 0.19 -13.86
CA ILE A 329 36.64 0.58 -14.13
C ILE A 329 36.75 1.08 -15.57
N TRP A 330 37.42 2.20 -15.75
CA TRP A 330 37.76 2.77 -17.03
C TRP A 330 39.28 2.87 -17.20
N ARG A 331 39.70 2.94 -18.46
CA ARG A 331 41.08 3.22 -18.84
C ARG A 331 41.09 4.26 -19.94
N ARG A 332 42.11 5.11 -19.93
CA ARG A 332 42.46 5.99 -21.04
C ARG A 332 43.98 6.22 -21.06
N PRO A 333 44.58 6.53 -22.22
CA PRO A 333 45.94 7.06 -22.26
C PRO A 333 46.04 8.34 -21.41
N ALA A 334 47.16 8.58 -20.74
CA ALA A 334 47.32 9.73 -19.83
C ALA A 334 47.12 11.09 -20.54
N ALA A 335 47.39 11.15 -21.85
CA ALA A 335 47.19 12.34 -22.67
C ALA A 335 45.73 12.55 -23.15
N ALA A 336 44.86 11.54 -23.04
CA ALA A 336 43.46 11.68 -23.41
C ALA A 336 42.70 12.48 -22.34
N VAL A 337 41.56 13.08 -22.71
CA VAL A 337 40.69 13.85 -21.77
C VAL A 337 39.33 13.20 -21.53
N VAL A 338 38.95 12.22 -22.36
CA VAL A 338 37.69 11.46 -22.24
C VAL A 338 38.00 10.01 -21.87
N TRP A 339 37.11 9.37 -21.12
CA TRP A 339 37.16 7.93 -20.85
C TRP A 339 36.65 7.14 -22.05
N ASP A 340 37.30 6.02 -22.35
CA ASP A 340 36.74 5.04 -23.28
C ASP A 340 35.54 4.30 -22.64
N ALA A 341 34.95 3.35 -23.37
CA ALA A 341 33.93 2.47 -22.81
C ALA A 341 34.43 1.77 -21.52
N PRO A 342 33.53 1.44 -20.57
CA PRO A 342 33.89 0.69 -19.37
C PRO A 342 34.74 -0.53 -19.69
N LEU A 343 35.90 -0.62 -19.03
CA LEU A 343 36.87 -1.70 -19.23
C LEU A 343 36.44 -2.96 -18.48
N LEU A 344 35.94 -2.80 -17.25
CA LEU A 344 35.57 -3.91 -16.39
C LEU A 344 34.48 -3.49 -15.38
N PHE A 345 33.59 -4.42 -15.08
CA PHE A 345 32.63 -4.33 -14.00
C PHE A 345 33.01 -5.39 -12.94
N VAL A 346 33.22 -4.95 -11.71
CA VAL A 346 33.57 -5.81 -10.58
C VAL A 346 32.43 -5.79 -9.58
N ARG A 347 31.78 -6.93 -9.38
CA ARG A 347 30.66 -7.04 -8.43
C ARG A 347 31.13 -6.67 -7.02
N ALA A 348 30.31 -5.90 -6.32
CA ALA A 348 30.51 -5.66 -4.90
C ALA A 348 30.03 -6.89 -4.11
N GLU A 349 30.89 -7.41 -3.23
CA GLU A 349 30.61 -8.56 -2.38
C GLU A 349 30.56 -8.11 -0.92
N ARG A 350 29.54 -8.57 -0.20
CA ARG A 350 29.35 -8.24 1.22
C ARG A 350 30.60 -8.63 2.01
N ASP A 351 30.97 -7.79 2.97
CA ASP A 351 32.13 -7.97 3.86
C ASP A 351 33.50 -7.90 3.16
N THR A 352 33.54 -7.67 1.85
CA THR A 352 34.80 -7.50 1.11
C THR A 352 35.30 -6.07 1.24
N VAL A 353 36.39 -5.90 1.99
CA VAL A 353 36.98 -4.57 2.29
C VAL A 353 37.92 -4.11 1.18
N ASN A 354 38.72 -5.02 0.61
CA ASN A 354 39.74 -4.73 -0.38
C ASN A 354 39.52 -5.55 -1.64
N TYR A 355 39.67 -4.90 -2.78
CA TYR A 355 39.56 -5.52 -4.09
C TYR A 355 40.88 -5.39 -4.84
N VAL A 356 41.21 -6.41 -5.63
CA VAL A 356 42.34 -6.41 -6.55
C VAL A 356 41.90 -7.03 -7.87
N THR A 357 42.23 -6.39 -8.98
CA THR A 357 42.03 -6.96 -10.32
C THR A 357 43.22 -6.66 -11.22
N GLN A 358 43.57 -7.62 -12.07
CA GLN A 358 44.69 -7.50 -12.99
C GLN A 358 44.18 -7.10 -14.38
N ILE A 359 44.71 -5.99 -14.91
CA ILE A 359 44.41 -5.48 -16.24
C ILE A 359 45.58 -5.76 -17.18
N THR A 360 45.32 -6.50 -18.24
CA THR A 360 46.30 -6.83 -19.29
C THR A 360 46.04 -6.03 -20.57
N GLY A 361 46.94 -6.16 -21.55
CA GLY A 361 46.78 -5.52 -22.86
C GLY A 361 47.05 -4.01 -22.84
N ASN A 362 47.87 -3.54 -21.90
CA ASN A 362 48.43 -2.19 -21.94
C ASN A 362 49.75 -2.22 -22.72
N THR A 363 50.09 -1.13 -23.40
CA THR A 363 51.35 -1.06 -24.17
C THR A 363 52.51 -0.67 -23.23
N PRO A 364 53.59 -1.46 -23.17
CA PRO A 364 54.83 -1.08 -22.48
C PRO A 364 55.35 0.29 -22.92
N GLY A 365 55.91 1.06 -21.98
CA GLY A 365 56.40 2.42 -22.25
C GLY A 365 55.32 3.50 -22.38
N VAL A 366 54.02 3.16 -22.26
CA VAL A 366 52.91 4.11 -22.35
C VAL A 366 52.36 4.43 -20.95
N SER A 367 52.02 5.71 -20.72
CA SER A 367 51.33 6.15 -19.51
C SER A 367 49.82 6.03 -19.66
N TYR A 368 49.18 5.42 -18.67
CA TYR A 368 47.73 5.26 -18.58
C TYR A 368 47.18 5.92 -17.32
N THR A 369 45.94 6.42 -17.42
CA THR A 369 45.12 6.76 -16.27
C THR A 369 43.95 5.78 -16.21
N PHE A 370 43.77 5.16 -15.05
CA PHE A 370 42.63 4.33 -14.71
C PHE A 370 41.65 5.13 -13.87
N GLY A 371 40.37 4.87 -14.07
CA GLY A 371 39.28 5.47 -13.31
C GLY A 371 38.43 4.38 -12.68
N ILE A 372 37.92 4.61 -11.49
CA ILE A 372 36.98 3.71 -10.82
C ILE A 372 35.84 4.51 -10.20
N ALA A 373 34.62 4.00 -10.30
CA ALA A 373 33.47 4.50 -9.58
C ALA A 373 32.66 3.34 -8.99
N ALA A 374 31.99 3.59 -7.87
CA ALA A 374 30.96 2.71 -7.35
C ALA A 374 29.65 3.00 -8.10
N GLN A 375 28.89 1.96 -8.37
CA GLN A 375 27.56 2.04 -8.95
C GLN A 375 26.55 1.44 -7.99
N ASP A 376 25.47 2.18 -7.73
CA ASP A 376 24.37 1.76 -6.88
C ASP A 376 23.40 0.82 -7.63
N CYS A 377 22.21 0.61 -7.10
CA CYS A 377 21.15 -0.16 -7.76
C CYS A 377 20.37 0.61 -8.84
N THR A 378 20.76 1.86 -9.12
CA THR A 378 20.37 2.67 -10.29
C THR A 378 21.53 2.76 -11.30
N PRO A 379 21.35 3.45 -12.45
CA PRO A 379 22.47 3.76 -13.36
C PRO A 379 23.46 4.82 -12.82
N THR A 380 23.33 5.26 -11.56
CA THR A 380 24.10 6.38 -11.01
C THR A 380 25.48 5.92 -10.53
N PHE A 381 26.48 6.76 -10.77
CA PHE A 381 27.87 6.53 -10.37
C PHE A 381 28.31 7.50 -9.29
N SER A 382 29.24 7.04 -8.45
CA SER A 382 30.01 7.92 -7.59
C SER A 382 30.98 8.80 -8.37
N THR A 383 31.58 9.78 -7.68
CA THR A 383 32.71 10.53 -8.24
C THR A 383 33.84 9.56 -8.62
N THR A 384 34.36 9.68 -9.85
CA THR A 384 35.43 8.80 -10.33
C THR A 384 36.74 9.08 -9.61
N THR A 385 37.28 8.07 -8.92
CA THR A 385 38.65 8.08 -8.37
C THR A 385 39.63 7.64 -9.44
N THR A 386 40.80 8.28 -9.55
CA THR A 386 41.78 7.96 -10.60
C THR A 386 43.13 7.55 -10.08
N ALA A 387 43.79 6.61 -10.76
CA ALA A 387 45.17 6.22 -10.55
C ALA A 387 45.93 6.28 -11.88
N SER A 388 47.13 6.86 -11.90
CA SER A 388 47.95 6.93 -13.11
C SER A 388 49.24 6.14 -12.94
N ILE A 389 49.67 5.49 -14.01
CA ILE A 389 50.90 4.70 -14.04
C ILE A 389 51.61 4.87 -15.39
N THR A 390 52.93 4.87 -15.37
CA THR A 390 53.77 4.76 -16.58
C THR A 390 54.39 3.38 -16.58
N LEU A 391 54.10 2.61 -17.62
CA LEU A 391 54.59 1.25 -17.74
C LEU A 391 56.03 1.24 -18.21
N SER A 392 56.82 0.33 -17.66
CA SER A 392 58.17 0.11 -18.10
C SER A 392 58.18 -0.34 -19.58
N PRO A 393 59.16 0.13 -20.38
CA PRO A 393 59.27 -0.25 -21.79
C PRO A 393 59.60 -1.74 -22.00
#